data_AF-A0A347U8J8-F1
#
_entry.id   AF-A0A347U8J8-F1
#
_cell.length_a   1.000
_cell.length_b   1.000
_cell.length_c   1.000
_cell.angle_alpha   90.00
_cell.angle_beta   90.00
_cell.angle_gamma   90.00
#
_symmetry.space_group_name_H-M   'P 1'
#
loop_
_entity.id
_entity.type
_entity.pdbx_description
1 polymer ?
#
loop_
_entity_poly.entity_id
_entity_poly.type
_entity_poly.pdbx_seq_one_letter_code
_entity_poly.pdbx_strand_id
1 'polypeptide(L)'
;MSKISENFCKALDILGLRQIDISKKYDIPRQTVNIFMTDQKTITDKLIEVCEKENINLNFIATGKGNIIIKENEKTNFKEELHKMIDEIKEEKAEIYYHLIKAEILKEKL
;
A
#
# COMPACT_ATOMS: atom_id res chain seq x y z
N MET A 1 19.30 -12.00 -14.72
CA MET A 1 18.57 -10.86 -14.16
C MET A 1 18.99 -10.73 -12.70
N SER A 2 19.22 -9.51 -12.19
CA SER A 2 19.57 -9.35 -10.78
C SER A 2 18.36 -9.62 -9.88
N LYS A 3 18.60 -9.89 -8.58
CA LYS A 3 17.49 -10.12 -7.64
C LYS A 3 16.60 -8.89 -7.45
N ILE A 4 17.21 -7.71 -7.43
CA ILE A 4 16.52 -6.42 -7.37
C ILE A 4 15.62 -6.24 -8.59
N SER A 5 16.13 -6.52 -9.79
CA SER A 5 15.35 -6.44 -11.01
C SER A 5 14.19 -7.44 -11.06
N GLU A 6 14.43 -8.70 -10.62
CA GLU A 6 13.36 -9.70 -10.48
C GLU A 6 12.24 -9.21 -9.55
N ASN A 7 12.61 -8.67 -8.38
CA ASN A 7 11.65 -8.19 -7.40
C ASN A 7 10.90 -6.95 -7.91
N PHE A 8 11.58 -6.05 -8.61
CA PHE A 8 10.97 -4.86 -9.20
C PHE A 8 9.96 -5.21 -10.30
N CYS A 9 10.29 -6.14 -11.20
CA CYS A 9 9.35 -6.63 -12.21
C CYS A 9 8.09 -7.23 -11.57
N LYS A 10 8.24 -8.05 -10.51
CA LYS A 10 7.08 -8.60 -9.78
C LYS A 10 6.19 -7.52 -9.18
N ALA A 11 6.78 -6.45 -8.65
CA ALA A 11 6.00 -5.33 -8.11
C ALA A 11 5.22 -4.61 -9.20
N LEU A 12 5.85 -4.37 -10.36
CA LEU A 12 5.19 -3.75 -11.51
C LEU A 12 4.07 -4.63 -12.10
N ASP A 13 4.26 -5.95 -12.16
CA ASP A 13 3.23 -6.89 -12.62
C ASP A 13 1.98 -6.83 -11.75
N ILE A 14 2.14 -6.73 -10.42
CA ILE A 14 1.01 -6.57 -9.48
C ILE A 14 0.28 -5.24 -9.69
N LEU A 15 1.02 -4.18 -10.00
CA LEU A 15 0.45 -2.85 -10.28
C LEU A 15 -0.08 -2.71 -11.71
N GLY A 16 0.14 -3.70 -12.59
CA GLY A 16 -0.22 -3.63 -14.00
C GLY A 16 0.55 -2.55 -14.78
N LEU A 17 1.72 -2.15 -14.30
CA LEU A 17 2.53 -1.08 -14.88
C LEU A 17 3.59 -1.64 -15.82
N ARG A 18 3.78 -0.98 -16.97
CA ARG A 18 4.84 -1.31 -17.94
C ARG A 18 5.95 -0.28 -17.89
N GLN A 19 7.09 -0.62 -18.50
CA GLN A 19 8.24 0.28 -18.64
C GLN A 19 7.87 1.67 -19.17
N ILE A 20 6.98 1.75 -20.17
CA ILE A 20 6.56 3.02 -20.77
C ILE A 20 5.78 3.90 -19.79
N ASP A 21 5.03 3.27 -18.88
CA ASP A 21 4.20 3.95 -17.90
C ASP A 21 5.10 4.63 -16.86
N ILE A 22 6.11 3.91 -16.36
CA ILE A 22 7.15 4.45 -15.46
C ILE A 22 7.97 5.56 -16.13
N SER A 23 8.43 5.31 -17.36
CA SER A 23 9.25 6.28 -18.11
C SER A 23 8.52 7.62 -18.31
N LYS A 24 7.24 7.57 -18.68
CA LYS A 24 6.42 8.78 -18.88
C LYS A 24 6.03 9.44 -17.57
N LYS A 25 5.60 8.67 -16.57
CA LYS A 25 5.07 9.21 -15.30
C LYS A 25 6.13 9.93 -14.47
N TYR A 26 7.38 9.49 -14.55
CA TYR A 26 8.48 10.00 -13.72
C TYR A 26 9.57 10.74 -14.51
N ASP A 27 9.34 10.97 -15.81
CA ASP A 27 10.32 11.57 -16.73
C ASP A 27 11.69 10.87 -16.66
N ILE A 28 11.67 9.54 -16.69
CA ILE A 28 12.86 8.70 -16.63
C ILE A 28 13.15 8.16 -18.04
N PRO A 29 14.39 8.27 -18.55
CA PRO A 29 14.75 7.66 -19.82
C PRO A 29 14.43 6.16 -19.83
N ARG A 30 13.82 5.66 -20.92
CA ARG A 30 13.45 4.24 -21.03
C ARG A 30 14.63 3.30 -20.80
N GLN A 31 15.84 3.71 -21.20
CA GLN A 31 17.06 2.93 -20.95
C GLN A 31 17.32 2.74 -19.46
N THR A 32 17.15 3.79 -18.66
CA THR A 32 17.28 3.73 -17.20
C THR A 32 16.22 2.82 -16.59
N VAL A 33 14.95 2.91 -17.03
CA VAL A 33 13.90 1.98 -16.57
C VAL A 33 14.20 0.55 -17.01
N ASN A 34 14.77 0.35 -18.21
CA ASN A 34 15.21 -0.96 -18.66
C ASN A 34 16.27 -1.56 -17.73
N ILE A 35 17.22 -0.77 -17.26
CA ILE A 35 18.23 -1.22 -16.30
C ILE A 35 17.55 -1.67 -15.00
N PHE A 36 16.56 -0.91 -14.49
CA PHE A 36 15.78 -1.31 -13.31
C PHE A 36 15.19 -2.73 -13.46
N MET A 37 14.70 -3.08 -14.65
CA MET A 37 14.02 -4.34 -14.93
C MET A 37 14.95 -5.50 -15.34
N THR A 38 16.23 -5.24 -15.66
CA THR A 38 17.11 -6.26 -16.27
C THR A 38 18.43 -6.51 -15.54
N ASP A 39 19.14 -5.45 -15.10
CA ASP A 39 20.51 -5.55 -14.55
C ASP A 39 20.77 -4.61 -13.36
N GLN A 40 19.75 -4.25 -12.59
CA GLN A 40 19.92 -3.33 -11.47
C GLN A 40 20.61 -4.02 -10.29
N LYS A 41 21.88 -3.67 -10.00
CA LYS A 41 22.67 -4.37 -8.96
C LYS A 41 22.55 -3.76 -7.57
N THR A 42 22.17 -2.50 -7.49
CA THR A 42 22.06 -1.72 -6.25
C THR A 42 20.75 -0.96 -6.21
N ILE A 43 20.33 -0.49 -5.05
CA ILE A 43 19.19 0.43 -4.94
C ILE A 43 19.71 1.84 -5.22
N THR A 44 19.20 2.48 -6.29
CA THR A 44 19.57 3.85 -6.68
C THR A 44 18.49 4.83 -6.28
N ASP A 45 18.84 6.10 -6.13
CA ASP A 45 17.88 7.17 -5.75
C ASP A 45 16.67 7.23 -6.67
N LYS A 46 16.89 7.01 -7.98
CA LYS A 46 15.80 7.03 -8.96
C LYS A 46 14.89 5.80 -8.85
N LEU A 47 15.43 4.64 -8.48
CA LEU A 47 14.62 3.46 -8.16
C LEU A 47 13.84 3.66 -6.85
N ILE A 48 14.46 4.29 -5.85
CA ILE A 48 13.81 4.67 -4.59
C ILE A 48 12.61 5.57 -4.88
N GLU A 49 12.80 6.63 -5.65
CA GLU A 49 11.74 7.57 -6.01
C GLU A 49 10.55 6.87 -6.67
N VAL A 50 10.79 5.95 -7.61
CA VAL A 50 9.72 5.18 -8.26
C VAL A 50 9.02 4.28 -7.25
N CYS A 51 9.77 3.59 -6.39
CA CYS A 51 9.18 2.69 -5.41
C CYS A 51 8.33 3.43 -4.39
N GLU A 52 8.80 4.56 -3.85
CA GLU A 52 8.04 5.38 -2.92
C GLU A 52 6.75 5.90 -3.55
N LYS A 53 6.82 6.43 -4.77
CA LYS A 53 5.65 7.01 -5.45
C LYS A 53 4.63 5.98 -5.93
N GLU A 54 5.04 4.73 -6.14
CA GLU A 54 4.15 3.62 -6.47
C GLU A 54 3.79 2.76 -5.24
N ASN A 55 4.16 3.20 -4.03
CA ASN A 55 3.95 2.46 -2.78
C ASN A 55 4.54 1.04 -2.80
N ILE A 56 5.66 0.84 -3.49
CA ILE A 56 6.40 -0.42 -3.54
C ILE A 56 7.36 -0.48 -2.34
N ASN A 57 7.36 -1.61 -1.65
CA ASN A 57 8.21 -1.81 -0.49
C ASN A 57 9.69 -1.98 -0.87
N LEU A 58 10.52 -1.01 -0.51
CA LEU A 58 11.97 -1.07 -0.77
C LEU A 58 12.66 -2.27 -0.10
N ASN A 59 12.21 -2.71 1.07
CA ASN A 59 12.75 -3.90 1.72
C ASN A 59 12.47 -5.16 0.88
N PHE A 60 11.28 -5.23 0.26
CA PHE A 60 10.97 -6.30 -0.68
C PHE A 60 11.85 -6.22 -1.92
N ILE A 61 12.07 -5.03 -2.49
CA ILE A 61 12.96 -4.87 -3.66
C ILE A 61 14.38 -5.34 -3.34
N ALA A 62 14.93 -4.95 -2.20
CA ALA A 62 16.30 -5.29 -1.80
C ALA A 62 16.47 -6.77 -1.42
N THR A 63 15.51 -7.36 -0.71
CA THR A 63 15.69 -8.67 -0.06
C THR A 63 14.76 -9.78 -0.55
N GLY A 64 13.69 -9.43 -1.26
CA GLY A 64 12.59 -10.33 -1.61
C GLY A 64 11.67 -10.70 -0.44
N LYS A 65 11.80 -10.03 0.72
CA LYS A 65 11.03 -10.33 1.94
C LYS A 65 10.03 -9.22 2.27
N GLY A 66 8.92 -9.63 2.90
CA GLY A 66 7.83 -8.73 3.31
C GLY A 66 6.80 -8.49 2.21
N ASN A 67 5.86 -7.58 2.48
CA ASN A 67 4.81 -7.22 1.52
C ASN A 67 5.42 -6.51 0.31
N ILE A 68 4.90 -6.80 -0.89
CA ILE A 68 5.38 -6.20 -2.14
C ILE A 68 4.94 -4.75 -2.25
N ILE A 69 3.66 -4.50 -1.99
CA ILE A 69 3.06 -3.17 -1.97
C ILE A 69 2.85 -2.78 -0.51
N ILE A 70 3.34 -1.58 -0.17
CA ILE A 70 2.97 -0.88 1.05
C ILE A 70 1.54 -0.43 0.81
N LYS A 71 0.57 -1.15 1.37
CA LYS A 71 -0.74 -0.54 1.54
C LYS A 71 -0.49 0.63 2.48
N GLU A 72 -0.59 1.86 1.99
CA GLU A 72 -1.02 2.94 2.88
C GLU A 72 -2.21 2.35 3.61
N ASN A 73 -2.21 2.37 4.94
CA ASN A 73 -3.38 1.99 5.70
C ASN A 73 -4.52 2.78 5.05
N GLU A 74 -5.35 2.12 4.23
CA GLU A 74 -6.62 2.67 3.79
C GLU A 74 -7.18 3.18 5.09
N LYS A 75 -7.31 4.51 5.25
CA LYS A 75 -7.83 5.11 6.48
C LYS A 75 -9.09 4.31 6.75
N THR A 76 -9.02 3.40 7.74
CA THR A 76 -10.09 2.46 7.94
C THR A 76 -11.29 3.33 8.17
N ASN A 77 -12.27 3.25 7.28
CA ASN A 77 -13.48 4.00 7.47
C ASN A 77 -14.20 3.30 8.61
N PHE A 78 -13.83 3.65 9.84
CA PHE A 78 -14.30 3.00 11.04
C PHE A 78 -15.83 3.04 11.10
N LYS A 79 -16.45 4.04 10.48
CA LYS A 79 -17.91 4.11 10.33
C LYS A 79 -18.45 2.98 9.45
N GLU A 80 -17.86 2.73 8.29
CA GLU A 80 -18.26 1.63 7.41
C GLU A 80 -17.98 0.25 8.03
N GLU A 81 -16.82 0.08 8.66
CA GLU A 81 -16.49 -1.17 9.36
C GLU A 81 -17.42 -1.44 10.55
N LEU A 82 -17.77 -0.40 11.32
CA LEU A 82 -18.76 -0.52 12.40
C LEU A 82 -20.14 -0.93 11.86
N HIS A 83 -20.57 -0.39 10.72
CA HIS A 83 -21.85 -0.81 10.11
C HIS A 83 -21.85 -2.30 9.78
N LYS A 84 -20.77 -2.82 9.19
CA LYS A 84 -20.65 -4.27 8.90
C LYS A 84 -20.64 -5.10 10.18
N MET A 85 -19.92 -4.65 11.21
CA MET A 85 -19.84 -5.37 12.48
C MET A 85 -21.19 -5.42 13.18
N ILE A 86 -21.97 -4.33 13.16
CA ILE A 86 -23.31 -4.27 13.78
C ILE A 86 -24.24 -5.35 13.22
N ASP A 87 -24.16 -5.67 11.93
CA ASP A 87 -24.99 -6.71 11.31
C ASP A 87 -24.65 -8.13 11.82
N GLU A 88 -23.46 -8.33 12.39
CA GLU A 88 -22.98 -9.63 12.86
C GLU A 88 -23.08 -9.82 14.39
N ILE A 89 -23.30 -8.75 15.16
CA ILE A 89 -23.31 -8.86 16.63
C ILE A 89 -24.64 -9.39 17.16
N LYS A 90 -24.58 -10.05 18.32
CA LYS A 90 -25.77 -10.44 19.07
C LYS A 90 -26.48 -9.23 19.68
N GLU A 91 -27.80 -9.31 19.77
CA GLU A 91 -28.66 -8.22 20.25
C GLU A 91 -28.29 -7.73 21.65
N GLU A 92 -27.92 -8.63 22.57
CA GLU A 92 -27.53 -8.25 23.94
C GLU A 92 -26.22 -7.43 23.97
N LYS A 93 -25.35 -7.60 22.96
CA LYS A 93 -24.13 -6.79 22.80
C LYS A 93 -24.43 -5.47 22.11
N ALA A 94 -25.37 -5.44 21.17
CA ALA A 94 -25.78 -4.23 20.46
C ALA A 94 -26.31 -3.17 21.43
N GLU A 95 -27.15 -3.57 22.39
CA GLU A 95 -27.70 -2.67 23.40
C GLU A 95 -26.60 -2.04 24.26
N ILE A 96 -25.61 -2.83 24.70
CA ILE A 96 -24.47 -2.33 25.47
C ILE A 96 -23.68 -1.29 24.67
N TYR A 97 -23.36 -1.57 23.42
CA TYR A 97 -22.59 -0.64 22.57
C TYR A 97 -23.37 0.64 22.27
N TYR A 98 -24.69 0.56 22.08
CA TYR A 98 -25.54 1.73 21.93
C TYR A 98 -25.41 2.69 23.13
N HIS A 99 -25.49 2.16 24.35
CA HIS A 99 -25.38 3.00 25.56
C HIS A 99 -23.99 3.63 25.72
N LEU A 100 -22.92 2.89 25.39
CA LEU A 100 -21.55 3.42 25.42
C LEU A 100 -21.36 4.58 24.42
N ILE A 101 -21.78 4.39 23.17
CA ILE A 101 -21.67 5.42 22.13
C ILE A 101 -22.50 6.64 22.51
N LYS A 102 -23.72 6.45 23.01
CA LYS A 102 -24.60 7.53 23.45
C LYS A 102 -23.98 8.34 24.60
N ALA A 103 -23.33 7.68 25.55
CA ALA A 103 -22.65 8.35 26.64
C ALA A 103 -21.50 9.24 26.12
N GLU A 104 -20.71 8.75 25.16
CA GLU A 104 -19.59 9.51 24.58
C GLU A 104 -20.08 10.75 23.84
N ILE A 105 -21.14 10.62 23.02
CA ILE A 105 -21.78 11.75 22.33
C ILE A 105 -22.28 12.81 23.32
N LEU A 106 -22.76 12.40 24.48
CA LEU A 106 -23.24 13.33 25.51
C LEU A 106 -22.08 14.06 26.21
N LYS A 107 -20.95 13.37 26.44
CA LYS A 107 -19.75 14.00 27.01
C LYS A 107 -19.19 15.10 26.12
N GLU A 108 -19.17 14.88 24.80
CA GLU A 108 -18.69 15.90 23.84
C GLU A 108 -19.59 17.14 23.74
N LYS A 109 -20.83 17.06 24.24
CA LYS A 109 -21.81 18.15 24.22
C LYS A 109 -21.86 18.98 25.51
N LEU A 110 -21.10 18.58 26.54
CA LEU A 110 -20.97 19.28 27.82
C LEU A 110 -19.73 20.17 27.82
#